data_AF-A0A7Y5CRX4-F1
#
_entry.id   AF-A0A7Y5CRX4-F1
#
_cell.length_a   1.000
_cell.length_b   1.000
_cell.length_c   1.000
_cell.angle_alpha   90.00
_cell.angle_beta   90.00
_cell.angle_gamma   90.00
#
_symmetry.space_group_name_H-M   'P 1'
#
loop_
_entity.id
_entity.type
_entity.pdbx_description
1 polymer ?
#
loop_
_entity_poly.entity_id
_entity_poly.type
_entity_poly.pdbx_seq_one_letter_code
_entity_poly.pdbx_strand_id
1 'polypeptide(L)' 'MKYGDLLVNFAASFLVAFGVTVIVTLLWNLIVSGTATVEWQTSLRLGIFAGIVFPLLELWQRKSKGRKSD' A
#
# COMPACT_ATOMS: atom_id res chain seq x y z
N MET A 1 7.84 -3.99 19.10
CA MET A 1 8.23 -3.09 18.00
C MET A 1 8.01 -1.69 18.50
N LYS A 2 9.00 -0.81 18.38
CA LYS A 2 8.82 0.59 18.76
C LYS A 2 7.75 1.17 17.82
N TYR A 3 6.88 2.04 18.32
CA TYR A 3 5.83 2.68 17.52
C TYR A 3 6.37 3.35 16.24
N GLY A 4 7.64 3.77 16.26
CA GLY A 4 8.34 4.30 15.08
C GLY A 4 8.52 3.29 13.94
N ASP A 5 8.78 2.01 14.22
CA ASP A 5 9.00 1.00 13.18
C ASP A 5 7.71 0.72 12.40
N LEU A 6 6.56 0.75 13.09
CA LEU A 6 5.25 0.57 12.47
C LEU A 6 4.90 1.75 11.57
N LEU A 7 5.21 2.98 11.99
CA LEU A 7 4.98 4.18 11.19
C LEU A 7 5.87 4.19 9.93
N VAL A 8 7.13 3.78 10.05
CA VAL A 8 8.05 3.70 8.90
C VAL A 8 7.58 2.62 7.91
N ASN A 9 7.20 1.43 8.38
CA ASN A 9 6.66 0.38 7.49
C ASN A 9 5.35 0.83 6.82
N PHE A 10 4.44 1.45 7.58
CA PHE A 10 3.22 2.02 7.04
C PHE A 10 3.53 3.06 5.95
N ALA A 11 4.42 4.02 6.23
CA ALA A 11 4.76 5.08 5.29
C ALA A 11 5.42 4.53 4.01
N ALA A 12 6.34 3.57 4.15
CA ALA A 12 6.96 2.92 3.00
C ALA A 12 5.94 2.16 2.14
N SER A 13 5.11 1.32 2.74
CA SER A 13 4.06 0.59 2.02
C SER A 13 3.02 1.52 1.39
N PHE A 14 2.63 2.58 2.09
CA PHE A 14 1.73 3.62 1.58
C PHE A 14 2.32 4.30 0.35
N LEU A 15 3.56 4.78 0.41
CA LEU A 15 4.20 5.49 -0.69
C LEU A 15 4.36 4.62 -1.94
N VAL A 16 4.73 3.34 -1.76
CA VAL A 16 4.83 2.41 -2.89
C VAL A 16 3.46 2.16 -3.52
N ALA A 17 2.45 1.81 -2.73
CA ALA A 17 1.11 1.53 -3.25
C ALA A 17 0.46 2.77 -3.88
N PHE A 18 0.62 3.93 -3.25
CA PHE A 18 0.15 5.22 -3.76
C PHE A 18 0.86 5.58 -5.08
N GLY A 19 2.18 5.47 -5.13
CA GLY A 19 2.95 5.73 -6.34
C GLY A 19 2.54 4.83 -7.50
N VAL A 20 2.41 3.52 -7.26
CA VAL A 20 1.96 2.55 -8.28
C VAL A 20 0.56 2.90 -8.80
N THR A 21 -0.38 3.23 -7.91
CA THR A 21 -1.75 3.57 -8.32
C THR A 21 -1.84 4.89 -9.07
N VAL A 22 -1.06 5.91 -8.69
CA VAL A 22 -0.93 7.16 -9.44
C VAL A 22 -0.41 6.88 -10.85
N ILE A 23 0.64 6.07 -11.00
CA ILE A 23 1.22 5.73 -12.31
C ILE A 23 0.21 4.95 -13.15
N VAL A 24 -0.40 3.91 -12.59
CA VAL A 24 -1.36 3.06 -13.32
C VAL A 24 -2.57 3.86 -13.78
N THR A 25 -3.13 4.71 -12.91
CA THR A 25 -4.31 5.53 -13.27
C THR A 25 -3.97 6.57 -14.32
N LEU A 26 -2.80 7.22 -14.21
CA LEU A 26 -2.33 8.17 -15.22
C LEU A 26 -2.15 7.50 -16.58
N LEU A 27 -1.44 6.36 -16.63
CA LEU A 27 -1.19 5.65 -17.88
C LEU A 27 -2.48 5.11 -18.50
N TRP A 28 -3.38 4.57 -17.67
CA TRP A 28 -4.68 4.10 -18.12
C TRP A 28 -5.51 5.22 -18.74
N ASN A 29 -5.62 6.35 -18.05
CA ASN A 29 -6.38 7.50 -18.55
C ASN A 29 -5.76 8.11 -19.80
N LEU A 30 -4.43 8.10 -19.92
CA LEU A 30 -3.74 8.56 -21.12
C LEU A 30 -4.06 7.67 -22.32
N ILE A 31 -4.09 6.34 -22.13
CA ILE A 31 -4.38 5.38 -23.19
C ILE A 31 -5.87 5.40 -23.58
N VAL A 32 -6.77 5.39 -22.59
CA VAL A 32 -8.21 5.23 -22.81
C VAL A 32 -8.89 6.55 -23.15
N SER A 33 -8.59 7.59 -22.39
CA SER A 33 -9.27 8.89 -22.49
C SER A 33 -8.47 9.93 -23.27
N GLY A 34 -7.21 9.64 -23.61
CA GLY A 34 -6.30 10.59 -24.24
C GLY A 34 -5.85 11.73 -23.33
N THR A 35 -6.18 11.66 -22.02
CA THR A 35 -5.95 12.73 -21.06
C THR A 35 -5.04 12.27 -19.93
N ALA A 36 -4.03 13.07 -19.60
CA ALA A 36 -3.12 12.82 -18.48
C ALA A 36 -3.77 13.22 -17.13
N THR A 37 -4.80 12.49 -16.71
CA THR A 37 -5.51 12.72 -15.45
C THR A 37 -5.20 11.63 -14.43
N VAL A 38 -4.98 12.02 -13.18
CA VAL A 38 -4.75 11.10 -12.06
C VAL A 38 -6.03 10.99 -11.22
N GLU A 39 -6.45 9.75 -10.93
CA GLU A 39 -7.59 9.47 -10.06
C GLU A 39 -7.17 9.50 -8.58
N TRP A 40 -7.04 10.71 -8.02
CA TRP A 40 -6.55 10.93 -6.66
C TRP A 40 -7.35 10.19 -5.59
N GLN A 41 -8.68 10.13 -5.74
CA GLN A 41 -9.55 9.46 -4.78
C GLN A 41 -9.23 7.96 -4.70
N THR A 42 -9.05 7.31 -5.85
CA THR A 42 -8.74 5.87 -5.92
C THR A 42 -7.34 5.58 -5.41
N SER A 43 -6.35 6.39 -5.83
CA SER A 43 -4.96 6.22 -5.40
C SER A 43 -4.79 6.42 -3.89
N LEU A 44 -5.43 7.44 -3.30
CA LEU A 44 -5.40 7.67 -1.85
C LEU A 44 -6.05 6.52 -1.07
N ARG A 45 -7.22 6.03 -1.51
CA ARG A 45 -7.89 4.90 -0.86
C ARG A 45 -7.01 3.65 -0.89
N LEU A 46 -6.50 3.28 -2.07
CA LEU A 46 -5.66 2.10 -2.21
C LEU A 46 -4.34 2.21 -1.45
N GLY A 47 -3.73 3.40 -1.44
CA GLY A 47 -2.54 3.68 -0.63
C GLY A 47 -2.79 3.46 0.86
N ILE A 48 -3.88 4.02 1.41
CA ILE A 48 -4.26 3.85 2.83
C ILE A 48 -4.54 2.37 3.14
N PHE A 49 -5.34 1.69 2.31
CA PHE A 49 -5.64 0.28 2.50
C PHE A 49 -4.36 -0.57 2.50
N ALA A 50 -3.49 -0.41 1.50
CA ALA A 50 -2.23 -1.14 1.42
C ALA A 50 -1.30 -0.83 2.59
N GLY A 51 -1.15 0.45 2.94
CA GLY A 51 -0.32 0.91 4.05
C GLY A 51 -0.72 0.27 5.39
N ILE A 52 -2.01 0.00 5.60
CA ILE A 52 -2.51 -0.67 6.81
C ILE A 52 -2.46 -2.20 6.68
N VAL A 53 -2.88 -2.75 5.54
CA VAL A 53 -3.03 -4.19 5.34
C VAL A 53 -1.68 -4.91 5.33
N PHE A 54 -0.66 -4.37 4.66
CA PHE A 54 0.66 -5.01 4.59
C PHE A 54 1.33 -5.23 5.97
N PRO A 55 1.45 -4.22 6.85
CA PRO A 55 2.03 -4.44 8.17
C PRO A 55 1.18 -5.35 9.06
N LEU A 56 -0.15 -5.32 8.92
CA LEU A 56 -1.03 -6.27 9.62
C LEU A 56 -0.81 -7.72 9.16
N LEU A 57 -0.62 -7.93 7.85
CA LEU A 57 -0.31 -9.25 7.30
C LEU A 57 1.05 -9.77 7.79
N GLU A 58 2.07 -8.92 7.85
CA GLU A 58 3.37 -9.31 8.44
C GLU A 58 3.23 -9.72 9.91
N LEU A 59 2.49 -8.94 10.71
CA LEU A 59 2.24 -9.29 12.11
C LEU A 59 1.50 -10.62 12.25
N TRP A 60 0.52 -10.87 11.38
CA TRP A 60 -0.26 -12.11 11.37
C TRP A 60 0.60 -13.32 10.94
N GLN A 61 1.45 -13.16 9.93
CA GLN A 61 2.40 -14.19 9.50
C GLN A 61 3.44 -14.51 10.58
N ARG A 62 3.98 -13.49 11.27
CA ARG A 62 4.92 -13.71 12.40
C ARG A 62 4.25 -14.49 13.53
N LYS A 63 2.99 -14.20 13.83
CA LYS A 63 2.21 -14.94 14.84
C LYS A 63 1.91 -16.37 14.43
N SER A 64 1.66 -16.64 13.15
CA SER A 64 1.41 -18.00 12.65
C SER A 64 2.68 -18.85 12.62
N LYS A 65 3.83 -18.25 12.29
CA LYS A 65 5.14 -18.92 12.27
C LYS A 65 5.63 -19.28 13.67
N GLY A 66 5.36 -18.43 14.66
CA GLY A 66 5.65 -18.72 16.07
C GLY A 66 4.83 -19.86 16.67
N ARG A 67 3.62 -20.15 16.15
CA ARG A 67 2.77 -21.27 16.62
C ARG A 67 3.08 -22.63 16.01
N LYS A 68 3.91 -22.71 14.95
CA LYS A 68 4.27 -23.99 14.30
C LYS A 68 5.55 -24.61 14.88
N SER A 69 6.18 -23.96 15.86
CA SER A 69 7.45 -24.38 16.44
C SER A 69 7.33 -24.81 17.91
N ASP A 70 6.10 -24.90 18.44
CA ASP A 70 5.78 -25.46 19.75
C ASP A 70 5.07 -26.82 19.58
#